data_AF-A0A7J8N2J3-F1
#
_entry.id   AF-A0A7J8N2J3-F1
#
_cell.length_a   1.000
_cell.length_b   1.000
_cell.length_c   1.000
_cell.angle_alpha   90.00
_cell.angle_beta   90.00
_cell.angle_gamma   90.00
#
_symmetry.space_group_name_H-M   'P 1'
#
loop_
_entity.id
_entity.type
_entity.pdbx_description
1 polymer ?
#
loop_
_entity_poly.entity_id
_entity_poly.type
_entity_poly.pdbx_seq_one_letter_code
_entity_poly.pdbx_strand_id
1 'polypeptide(L)'
;MVVGKNRLSKLTRAYFSFLEVLFNSHINFILNLDAATFMHIVGSLESGLKGLDINISSQCAAAVDNLAAFYFNNITMGEAPTSPASVKLAQHIADCPSLFPQILKTLFEIVLFEDCGNQWSLSRPMLSLILISE
;
A
#
# COMPACT_ATOMS: atom_id res chain seq x y z
N MET A 1 34.29 -6.51 -0.07
CA MET A 1 33.18 -5.63 -0.53
C MET A 1 31.82 -5.99 0.12
N VAL A 2 31.77 -6.40 1.39
CA VAL A 2 30.55 -6.96 2.04
C VAL A 2 29.82 -5.95 2.93
N VAL A 3 30.46 -4.83 3.28
CA VAL A 3 29.92 -3.82 4.21
C VAL A 3 28.82 -2.94 3.57
N GLY A 4 28.74 -2.88 2.22
CA GLY A 4 27.75 -2.09 1.49
C GLY A 4 26.36 -2.73 1.41
N LYS A 5 26.28 -4.06 1.21
CA LYS A 5 25.03 -4.79 0.97
C LYS A 5 24.14 -4.89 2.22
N ASN A 6 24.75 -4.84 3.41
CA ASN A 6 24.05 -4.99 4.69
C ASN A 6 23.46 -3.68 5.25
N ARG A 7 23.93 -2.52 4.80
CA ARG A 7 23.37 -1.21 5.22
C ARG A 7 22.11 -0.86 4.46
N LEU A 8 22.09 -1.15 3.16
CA LEU A 8 20.91 -0.97 2.31
C LEU A 8 19.73 -1.81 2.82
N SER A 9 19.94 -3.07 3.17
CA SER A 9 18.86 -3.94 3.67
C SER A 9 18.30 -3.53 5.05
N LYS A 10 19.13 -2.96 5.93
CA LYS A 10 18.67 -2.37 7.20
C LYS A 10 17.84 -1.11 6.97
N LEU A 11 18.30 -0.23 6.08
CA LEU A 11 17.56 0.97 5.71
C LEU A 11 16.22 0.64 5.05
N THR A 12 16.19 -0.30 4.11
CA THR A 12 14.95 -0.75 3.45
C THR A 12 13.93 -1.29 4.46
N ARG A 13 14.37 -2.13 5.42
CA ARG A 13 13.48 -2.63 6.48
C ARG A 13 12.97 -1.51 7.40
N ALA A 14 13.83 -0.58 7.80
CA ALA A 14 13.41 0.57 8.60
C ALA A 14 12.40 1.45 7.85
N TYR A 15 12.61 1.63 6.54
CA TYR A 15 11.71 2.39 5.66
C TYR A 15 10.31 1.77 5.60
N PHE A 16 10.20 0.49 5.26
CA PHE A 16 8.88 -0.16 5.14
C PHE A 16 8.18 -0.36 6.49
N SER A 17 8.93 -0.61 7.57
CA SER A 17 8.37 -0.63 8.92
C SER A 17 7.82 0.75 9.32
N PHE A 18 8.49 1.84 8.93
CA PHE A 18 7.98 3.18 9.17
C PHE A 18 6.73 3.49 8.34
N LEU A 19 6.71 3.09 7.06
CA LEU A 19 5.52 3.25 6.22
C LEU A 19 4.33 2.47 6.76
N GLU A 20 4.51 1.24 7.21
CA GLU A 20 3.45 0.46 7.86
C GLU A 20 2.81 1.24 9.03
N VAL A 21 3.63 1.81 9.92
CA VAL A 21 3.15 2.62 11.04
C VAL A 21 2.42 3.88 10.56
N LEU A 22 2.94 4.55 9.54
CA LEU A 22 2.30 5.74 8.97
C LEU A 22 0.93 5.43 8.39
N PHE A 23 0.81 4.36 7.59
CA PHE A 23 -0.48 3.97 7.01
C PHE A 23 -1.46 3.41 8.05
N ASN A 24 -0.97 2.79 9.12
CA ASN A 24 -1.83 2.24 10.16
C ASN A 24 -2.34 3.31 11.15
N SER A 25 -1.48 4.24 11.58
CA SER A 25 -1.78 5.16 12.69
C SER A 25 -1.79 6.65 12.30
N HIS A 26 -1.21 7.01 11.15
CA HIS A 26 -1.06 8.40 10.72
C HIS A 26 -1.47 8.62 9.27
N ILE A 27 -2.43 7.84 8.76
CA ILE A 27 -2.78 7.83 7.33
C ILE A 27 -3.21 9.22 6.82
N ASN A 28 -3.89 10.01 7.66
CA ASN A 28 -4.27 11.39 7.34
C ASN A 28 -3.07 12.27 6.95
N PHE A 29 -1.89 12.06 7.53
CA PHE A 29 -0.68 12.77 7.13
C PHE A 29 -0.27 12.40 5.70
N ILE A 30 -0.26 11.10 5.39
CA ILE A 30 0.11 10.58 4.07
C ILE A 30 -0.84 11.07 2.98
N LEU A 31 -2.15 11.07 3.25
CA LEU A 31 -3.16 11.52 2.28
C LEU A 31 -3.06 13.01 1.98
N ASN A 32 -2.56 13.82 2.91
CA ASN A 32 -2.40 15.27 2.72
C ASN A 32 -1.14 15.68 1.96
N LEU A 33 -0.26 14.74 1.63
CA LEU A 33 0.91 14.99 0.78
C LEU A 33 0.48 15.42 -0.63
N ASP A 34 1.40 16.04 -1.36
CA ASP A 34 1.19 16.30 -2.78
C ASP A 34 1.12 14.98 -3.58
N ALA A 35 0.47 15.03 -4.74
CA ALA A 35 0.20 13.84 -5.55
C ALA A 35 1.48 13.09 -5.94
N ALA A 36 2.56 13.79 -6.29
CA ALA A 36 3.79 13.13 -6.69
C ALA A 36 4.41 12.35 -5.51
N THR A 37 4.49 12.97 -4.33
CA THR A 37 5.00 12.31 -3.13
C THR A 37 4.13 11.13 -2.71
N PHE A 38 2.81 11.30 -2.71
CA PHE A 38 1.87 10.21 -2.40
C PHE A 38 2.06 9.02 -3.35
N MET A 39 2.09 9.27 -4.66
CA MET A 39 2.26 8.24 -5.68
C MET A 39 3.62 7.54 -5.59
N HIS A 40 4.70 8.26 -5.27
CA HIS A 40 6.01 7.64 -5.04
C HIS A 40 6.01 6.71 -3.81
N ILE A 41 5.33 7.10 -2.73
CA ILE A 41 5.20 6.26 -1.54
C ILE A 41 4.39 5.01 -1.87
N VAL A 42 3.22 5.13 -2.49
CA VAL A 42 2.37 3.96 -2.80
C VAL A 42 3.05 3.05 -3.84
N GLY A 43 3.71 3.60 -4.86
CA GLY A 43 4.49 2.82 -5.82
C GLY A 43 5.68 2.08 -5.18
N SER A 44 6.26 2.63 -4.11
CA SER A 44 7.28 1.93 -3.34
C SER A 44 6.71 0.74 -2.57
N LEU A 45 5.48 0.86 -2.04
CA LEU A 45 4.77 -0.25 -1.38
C LEU A 45 4.48 -1.37 -2.39
N GLU A 46 3.98 -1.02 -3.57
CA GLU A 46 3.75 -2.00 -4.65
C GLU A 46 5.05 -2.73 -5.03
N SER A 47 6.15 -2.00 -5.16
CA SER A 47 7.46 -2.59 -5.44
C SER A 47 7.95 -3.48 -4.29
N GLY A 48 7.65 -3.11 -3.04
CA GLY A 48 7.97 -3.89 -1.85
C GLY A 48 7.18 -5.19 -1.73
N LEU A 49 5.96 -5.26 -2.27
CA LEU A 49 5.17 -6.50 -2.36
C LEU A 49 5.88 -7.57 -3.20
N LYS A 50 6.56 -7.16 -4.29
CA LYS A 50 7.35 -8.03 -5.19
C LYS A 50 8.71 -8.41 -4.58
N GLY A 51 9.02 -7.95 -3.37
CA GLY A 51 10.31 -8.16 -2.72
C GLY A 51 10.46 -9.59 -2.16
N LEU A 52 11.69 -10.12 -2.24
CA LEU A 52 12.04 -11.46 -1.71
C LEU A 52 12.03 -11.55 -0.16
N ASP A 53 11.94 -10.43 0.55
CA ASP A 53 11.91 -10.40 2.02
C ASP A 53 10.46 -10.43 2.51
N ILE A 54 10.08 -11.54 3.14
CA ILE A 54 8.73 -11.80 3.67
C ILE A 54 8.28 -10.72 4.66
N ASN A 55 9.20 -10.14 5.45
CA ASN A 55 8.83 -9.10 6.40
C ASN A 55 8.48 -7.81 5.66
N ILE A 56 9.27 -7.45 4.65
CA ILE A 56 9.00 -6.26 3.82
C ILE A 56 7.67 -6.42 3.09
N SER A 57 7.41 -7.57 2.46
CA SER A 57 6.15 -7.79 1.74
C SER A 57 4.96 -7.78 2.70
N SER A 58 5.10 -8.30 3.93
CA SER A 58 4.06 -8.21 4.97
C SER A 58 3.76 -6.77 5.37
N GLN A 59 4.79 -5.94 5.57
CA GLN A 59 4.65 -4.52 5.91
C GLN A 59 3.96 -3.74 4.79
N CYS A 60 4.36 -4.01 3.54
CA CYS A 60 3.72 -3.40 2.37
C CYS A 60 2.25 -3.83 2.25
N ALA A 61 1.96 -5.12 2.45
CA ALA A 61 0.62 -5.65 2.43
C ALA A 61 -0.27 -5.00 3.49
N ALA A 62 0.24 -4.85 4.72
CA ALA A 62 -0.48 -4.16 5.79
C ALA A 62 -0.73 -2.69 5.45
N ALA A 63 0.25 -1.97 4.90
CA ALA A 63 0.09 -0.56 4.51
C ALA A 63 -0.97 -0.39 3.40
N VAL A 64 -0.93 -1.26 2.38
CA VAL A 64 -1.92 -1.29 1.29
C VAL A 64 -3.32 -1.64 1.81
N ASP A 65 -3.44 -2.62 2.71
CA ASP A 65 -4.70 -3.00 3.35
C ASP A 65 -5.32 -1.82 4.11
N ASN A 66 -4.52 -1.09 4.90
CA ASN A 66 -4.99 0.10 5.61
C ASN A 66 -5.43 1.22 4.64
N LEU A 67 -4.72 1.42 3.52
CA LEU A 67 -5.11 2.40 2.51
C LEU A 67 -6.46 2.04 1.86
N ALA A 68 -6.60 0.79 1.42
CA ALA A 68 -7.82 0.29 0.79
C ALA A 68 -9.00 0.31 1.77
N ALA A 69 -8.79 -0.10 3.03
CA ALA A 69 -9.80 -0.04 4.08
C ALA A 69 -10.24 1.40 4.38
N PHE A 70 -9.30 2.35 4.41
CA PHE A 70 -9.64 3.77 4.57
C PHE A 70 -10.50 4.27 3.41
N TYR A 71 -10.16 3.93 2.17
CA TYR A 71 -10.96 4.26 0.99
C TYR A 71 -12.37 3.69 1.11
N PHE A 72 -12.48 2.38 1.39
CA PHE A 72 -13.75 1.69 1.53
C PHE A 72 -14.66 2.35 2.58
N ASN A 73 -14.13 2.59 3.79
CA ASN A 73 -14.91 3.12 4.90
C ASN A 73 -15.35 4.58 4.72
N ASN A 74 -14.58 5.39 3.98
CA ASN A 74 -14.81 6.84 3.89
C ASN A 74 -15.32 7.31 2.52
N ILE A 75 -15.25 6.47 1.49
CA ILE A 75 -15.60 6.82 0.11
C ILE A 75 -16.62 5.83 -0.45
N THR A 76 -16.44 4.52 -0.27
CA THR A 76 -17.36 3.50 -0.80
C THR A 76 -18.61 3.33 0.06
N MET A 77 -18.45 3.12 1.38
CA MET A 77 -19.56 2.92 2.32
C MET A 77 -20.11 4.22 2.92
N GLY A 78 -19.34 5.31 2.86
CA GLY A 78 -19.74 6.60 3.40
C GLY A 78 -20.73 7.34 2.50
N GLU A 79 -21.39 8.36 3.07
CA GLU A 79 -21.89 9.48 2.25
C GLU A 79 -20.68 10.22 1.60
N ALA A 80 -20.92 11.14 0.67
CA ALA A 80 -19.86 11.85 -0.06
C ALA A 80 -18.68 12.29 0.83
N PRO A 81 -17.42 12.23 0.37
CA PRO A 81 -16.23 12.38 1.23
C PRO A 81 -16.29 13.63 2.10
N THR A 82 -16.42 13.46 3.43
CA THR A 82 -16.67 14.59 4.36
C THR A 82 -15.42 15.10 5.05
N SER A 83 -14.40 14.26 5.24
CA SER A 83 -13.15 14.66 5.89
C SER A 83 -12.14 15.22 4.87
N PRO A 84 -11.26 16.16 5.26
CA PRO A 84 -10.20 16.64 4.37
C PRO A 84 -9.31 15.52 3.81
N ALA A 85 -9.04 14.49 4.62
CA ALA A 85 -8.24 13.34 4.21
C ALA A 85 -8.96 12.45 3.18
N SER A 86 -10.26 12.18 3.36
CA SER A 86 -11.05 11.42 2.39
C SER A 86 -11.23 12.16 1.07
N VAL A 87 -11.40 13.50 1.10
CA VAL A 87 -11.43 14.33 -0.12
C VAL A 87 -10.09 14.26 -0.86
N LYS A 88 -8.97 14.38 -0.12
CA LYS A 88 -7.63 14.26 -0.70
C LYS A 88 -7.38 12.90 -1.32
N LEU A 89 -7.76 11.81 -0.64
CA LEU A 89 -7.64 10.47 -1.21
C LEU A 89 -8.50 10.31 -2.46
N ALA A 90 -9.76 10.76 -2.44
CA ALA A 90 -10.62 10.73 -3.62
C ALA A 90 -9.99 11.49 -4.80
N GLN A 91 -9.35 12.64 -4.55
CA GLN A 91 -8.61 13.38 -5.56
C GLN A 91 -7.41 12.59 -6.11
N HIS A 92 -6.57 12.01 -5.23
CA HIS A 92 -5.42 11.19 -5.67
C HIS A 92 -5.87 10.03 -6.57
N ILE A 93 -6.98 9.38 -6.23
CA ILE A 93 -7.54 8.29 -7.05
C ILE A 93 -8.18 8.80 -8.34
N ALA A 94 -8.84 9.96 -8.34
CA ALA A 94 -9.36 10.57 -9.56
C ALA A 94 -8.24 10.96 -10.54
N ASP A 95 -7.10 11.43 -10.01
CA ASP A 95 -5.91 11.78 -10.81
C ASP A 95 -5.17 10.53 -11.33
N CYS A 96 -5.27 9.40 -10.62
CA CYS A 96 -4.68 8.12 -11.01
C CYS A 96 -5.62 6.94 -10.75
N PRO A 97 -6.66 6.74 -11.60
CA PRO A 97 -7.69 5.73 -11.37
C PRO A 97 -7.15 4.29 -11.47
N SER A 98 -5.98 4.09 -12.06
CA SER A 98 -5.33 2.79 -12.17
C SER A 98 -4.58 2.36 -10.91
N LEU A 99 -4.45 3.20 -9.88
CA LEU A 99 -3.64 2.91 -8.70
C LEU A 99 -4.03 1.59 -8.01
N PHE A 100 -5.28 1.47 -7.58
CA PHE A 100 -5.75 0.24 -6.91
C PHE A 100 -5.79 -0.97 -7.85
N PRO A 101 -6.30 -0.86 -9.11
CA PRO A 101 -6.24 -1.96 -10.06
C PRO A 101 -4.82 -2.49 -10.33
N GLN A 102 -3.81 -1.62 -10.40
CA GLN A 102 -2.42 -2.02 -10.61
C GLN A 102 -1.86 -2.80 -9.41
N ILE A 103 -2.11 -2.32 -8.19
CA ILE A 103 -1.68 -3.02 -6.97
C ILE A 103 -2.38 -4.38 -6.85
N LEU A 104 -3.67 -4.44 -7.15
CA LEU A 104 -4.43 -5.69 -7.15
C LEU A 104 -3.89 -6.69 -8.19
N LYS A 105 -3.59 -6.21 -9.40
CA LYS A 105 -2.93 -7.04 -10.44
C LYS A 105 -1.59 -7.59 -9.95
N THR A 106 -0.76 -6.75 -9.34
CA THR A 106 0.51 -7.15 -8.74
C THR A 106 0.32 -8.26 -7.69
N LEU A 107 -0.66 -8.13 -6.80
CA LEU A 107 -0.94 -9.16 -5.78
C LEU A 107 -1.39 -10.49 -6.40
N PHE A 108 -2.24 -10.45 -7.44
CA PHE A 108 -2.62 -11.66 -8.17
C PHE A 108 -1.41 -12.31 -8.87
N GLU A 109 -0.56 -11.52 -9.50
CA GLU A 109 0.65 -12.04 -10.16
C GLU A 109 1.55 -12.78 -9.15
N ILE A 110 1.77 -12.19 -7.96
CA ILE A 110 2.55 -12.82 -6.89
C ILE A 110 1.90 -14.13 -6.43
N VAL A 111 0.61 -14.13 -6.14
CA VAL A 111 -0.07 -15.32 -5.59
C VAL A 111 -0.23 -16.45 -6.61
N LEU A 112 -0.44 -16.12 -7.89
CA LEU A 112 -0.68 -17.11 -8.94
C LEU A 112 0.61 -17.69 -9.54
N PHE A 113 1.69 -16.91 -9.59
CA PHE A 113 2.89 -17.26 -10.35
C PHE A 113 4.18 -17.33 -9.54
N GLU A 114 4.19 -16.85 -8.29
CA GLU A 114 5.39 -16.89 -7.44
C GLU A 114 5.24 -17.88 -6.27
N ASP A 115 6.33 -18.57 -5.92
CA ASP A 115 6.43 -19.37 -4.69
C ASP A 115 6.54 -18.45 -3.47
N CYS A 116 5.44 -17.80 -3.08
CA CYS A 116 5.41 -16.89 -1.95
C CYS A 116 5.00 -17.62 -0.65
N GLY A 117 5.86 -17.53 0.39
CA GLY A 117 5.54 -18.04 1.73
C GLY A 117 4.60 -17.15 2.54
N ASN A 118 4.18 -16.00 1.99
CA ASN A 118 3.49 -14.92 2.71
C ASN A 118 2.00 -14.77 2.34
N GLN A 119 1.36 -15.82 1.83
CA GLN A 119 0.00 -15.80 1.28
C GLN A 119 -1.05 -15.21 2.24
N TRP A 120 -0.90 -15.48 3.55
CA TRP A 120 -1.79 -14.97 4.59
C TRP A 120 -1.81 -13.44 4.63
N SER A 121 -0.64 -12.81 4.62
CA SER A 121 -0.54 -11.35 4.66
C SER A 121 -1.07 -10.72 3.37
N LEU A 122 -0.83 -11.34 2.21
CA LEU A 122 -1.25 -10.83 0.91
C LEU A 122 -2.76 -10.93 0.67
N SER A 123 -3.42 -11.93 1.27
CA SER A 123 -4.88 -12.10 1.11
C SER A 123 -5.71 -10.91 1.62
N ARG A 124 -5.22 -10.23 2.66
CA ARG A 124 -5.89 -9.08 3.27
C ARG A 124 -6.01 -7.88 2.33
N PRO A 125 -4.91 -7.29 1.81
CA PRO A 125 -5.00 -6.20 0.85
C PRO A 125 -5.72 -6.64 -0.43
N MET A 126 -5.59 -7.89 -0.88
CA MET A 126 -6.36 -8.38 -2.03
C MET A 126 -7.86 -8.26 -1.81
N LEU A 127 -8.36 -8.73 -0.67
CA LEU A 127 -9.80 -8.63 -0.34
C LEU A 127 -10.24 -7.17 -0.27
N SER A 128 -9.51 -6.33 0.47
CA SER A 128 -9.84 -4.91 0.60
C SER A 128 -9.83 -4.18 -0.74
N LEU A 129 -8.90 -4.51 -1.64
CA LEU A 129 -8.82 -3.94 -2.98
C LEU A 129 -9.96 -4.43 -3.90
N ILE A 130 -10.37 -5.70 -3.80
CA ILE A 130 -11.52 -6.22 -4.55
C ILE A 130 -12.80 -5.46 -4.15
N LEU A 131 -13.02 -5.25 -2.86
CA LEU A 131 -14.21 -4.58 -2.33
C LEU A 131 -14.35 -3.11 -2.78
N ILE A 132 -13.25 -2.43 -3.10
CA ILE A 132 -13.28 -1.05 -3.61
C ILE A 132 -13.21 -0.96 -5.13
N SER A 133 -13.08 -2.09 -5.82
CA SER A 133 -12.98 -2.17 -7.28
C SER A 133 -14.33 -2.50 -7.95
N GLU A 134 -15.40 -2.66 -7.16
CA GLU A 134 -16.78 -2.81 -7.65
C GLU A 134 -17.40 -1.48 -8.12
#